data_AF-A0A964Z276-F1
#
_entry.id   AF-A0A964Z276-F1
#
_cell.length_a   1.000
_cell.length_b   1.000
_cell.length_c   1.000
_cell.angle_alpha   90.00
_cell.angle_beta   90.00
_cell.angle_gamma   90.00
#
_symmetry.space_group_name_H-M   'P 1'
#
loop_
_entity.id
_entity.type
_entity.pdbx_description
1 polymer ?
#
loop_
_entity_poly.entity_id
_entity_poly.type
_entity_poly.pdbx_seq_one_letter_code
_entity_poly.pdbx_strand_id
1 'polypeptide(L)'
;MKNLKIQRAIAIIGIVLGAVFVVSGATTYLLVQNKLAAENITVSEDSPKYAGKAVAGPFTAYQEAAMISEHALKATGGKTYAQLDR
;
A
#
# COMPACT_ATOMS: atom_id res chain seq x y z
N MET A 1 -21.21 -36.79 -21.95
CA MET A 1 -21.79 -35.46 -21.63
C MET A 1 -21.61 -35.00 -20.17
N LYS A 2 -21.52 -35.89 -19.16
CA LYS A 2 -21.42 -35.52 -17.73
C LYS A 2 -20.18 -34.67 -17.39
N ASN A 3 -19.03 -34.98 -18.00
CA ASN A 3 -17.76 -34.27 -17.76
C ASN A 3 -17.77 -32.82 -18.27
N LEU A 4 -18.47 -32.55 -19.37
CA LEU A 4 -18.56 -31.20 -19.96
C LEU A 4 -19.33 -30.23 -19.07
N LYS A 5 -20.35 -30.72 -18.35
CA LYS A 5 -21.13 -29.91 -17.39
C LYS A 5 -20.31 -29.55 -16.16
N ILE A 6 -19.50 -30.49 -15.64
CA ILE A 6 -18.61 -30.26 -14.49
C ILE A 6 -17.51 -29.26 -14.86
N GLN A 7 -16.88 -29.42 -16.02
CA GLN A 7 -15.85 -28.48 -16.52
C GLN A 7 -16.39 -27.05 -16.64
N ARG A 8 -17.59 -26.88 -17.19
CA ARG A 8 -18.25 -25.56 -17.28
C ARG A 8 -18.57 -24.97 -15.91
N ALA A 9 -19.04 -25.77 -14.96
CA ALA A 9 -19.30 -25.31 -13.60
C ALA A 9 -18.02 -24.82 -12.90
N ILE A 10 -16.92 -25.57 -13.01
CA ILE A 10 -15.61 -25.18 -12.46
C ILE A 10 -15.12 -23.87 -13.09
N ALA A 11 -15.25 -23.74 -14.42
CA ALA A 11 -14.85 -22.51 -15.12
C ALA A 11 -15.64 -21.29 -14.64
N ILE A 12 -16.96 -21.41 -14.49
CA ILE A 12 -17.82 -20.33 -13.98
C ILE A 12 -17.44 -19.97 -12.54
N ILE A 13 -17.25 -20.97 -11.68
CA ILE A 13 -16.82 -20.74 -10.29
C ILE A 13 -15.48 -19.99 -10.26
N GLY A 14 -14.52 -20.41 -11.08
CA GLY A 14 -13.21 -19.74 -11.19
C GLY A 14 -13.34 -18.28 -11.61
N ILE A 15 -14.17 -17.98 -12.61
CA ILE A 15 -14.42 -16.60 -13.06
C ILE A 15 -15.07 -15.77 -11.95
N VAL A 16 -16.08 -16.32 -11.27
CA VAL A 16 -16.77 -15.63 -10.18
C VAL A 16 -15.81 -15.33 -9.03
N LEU A 17 -15.00 -16.30 -8.60
CA LEU A 17 -14.00 -16.10 -7.57
C LEU A 17 -12.94 -15.07 -7.97
N GLY A 18 -12.47 -15.12 -9.23
CA GLY A 18 -11.56 -14.12 -9.77
C GLY A 18 -12.14 -12.71 -9.73
N ALA A 19 -13.40 -12.55 -10.14
CA ALA A 19 -14.11 -11.27 -10.07
C ALA A 19 -14.24 -10.77 -8.62
N VAL A 20 -14.58 -11.65 -7.68
CA VAL A 20 -14.66 -11.31 -6.24
C VAL A 20 -13.31 -10.80 -5.72
N PHE A 21 -12.20 -11.44 -6.09
CA PHE A 21 -10.87 -11.00 -5.66
C PHE A 21 -10.47 -9.65 -6.27
N VAL A 22 -10.78 -9.40 -7.54
CA VAL A 22 -10.52 -8.09 -8.17
C VAL A 22 -11.29 -6.98 -7.46
N VAL A 23 -12.58 -7.18 -7.20
CA VAL A 23 -13.43 -6.19 -6.50
C VAL A 23 -12.92 -5.95 -5.08
N SER A 24 -12.58 -7.02 -4.35
CA SER A 24 -12.05 -6.92 -2.98
C SER A 24 -10.72 -6.16 -2.93
N GLY A 25 -9.82 -6.44 -3.87
CA GLY A 25 -8.53 -5.77 -3.99
C GLY A 25 -8.69 -4.28 -4.30
N ALA A 26 -9.52 -3.93 -5.28
CA ALA A 26 -9.82 -2.54 -5.63
C ALA A 26 -10.44 -1.77 -4.44
N THR A 27 -11.38 -2.39 -3.74
CA THR A 27 -12.04 -1.79 -2.57
C THR A 27 -11.04 -1.51 -1.45
N THR A 28 -10.16 -2.48 -1.15
CA THR A 28 -9.12 -2.32 -0.12
C THR A 28 -8.14 -1.21 -0.50
N TYR A 29 -7.71 -1.16 -1.77
CA TYR A 29 -6.81 -0.14 -2.27
C TYR A 29 -7.39 1.27 -2.07
N LEU A 30 -8.65 1.49 -2.48
CA LEU A 30 -9.33 2.77 -2.33
C LEU A 30 -9.51 3.17 -0.86
N LEU A 31 -9.83 2.21 0.01
CA LEU A 31 -9.98 2.47 1.44
C LEU A 31 -8.68 2.98 2.07
N VAL A 32 -7.55 2.31 1.79
CA VAL A 32 -6.23 2.73 2.30
C VAL A 32 -5.83 4.09 1.73
N GLN A 33 -6.06 4.31 0.43
CA GLN A 33 -5.79 5.60 -0.22
C GLN A 33 -6.57 6.75 0.43
N ASN A 34 -7.86 6.55 0.71
CA ASN A 34 -8.69 7.55 1.39
C ASN A 34 -8.19 7.84 2.82
N LYS A 35 -7.73 6.81 3.55
CA LYS A 35 -7.15 6.99 4.89
C LYS A 35 -5.84 7.79 4.84
N LEU A 36 -4.94 7.46 3.92
CA LEU A 36 -3.69 8.20 3.75
C LEU A 36 -3.95 9.67 3.41
N ALA A 37 -4.85 9.94 2.45
CA ALA A 37 -5.17 11.30 2.04
C ALA A 37 -5.79 12.14 3.17
N ALA A 38 -6.57 11.51 4.07
CA ALA A 38 -7.20 12.20 5.20
C ALA A 38 -6.20 12.70 6.26
N GLU A 39 -5.01 12.12 6.34
CA GLU A 39 -3.97 12.55 7.28
C GLU A 39 -3.26 13.84 6.83
N ASN A 40 -3.52 14.32 5.61
CA ASN A 40 -2.92 15.57 5.06
C ASN A 40 -1.39 15.62 5.17
N ILE A 41 -0.74 14.47 5.02
CA ILE A 41 0.72 14.36 5.02
C ILE A 41 1.26 14.67 3.62
N THR A 42 2.40 15.35 3.54
CA THR A 42 3.15 15.59 2.31
C THR A 42 4.49 14.86 2.38
N VAL A 43 4.91 14.29 1.26
CA VAL A 43 6.25 13.72 1.15
C VAL A 43 7.29 14.82 1.36
N SER A 44 8.32 14.56 2.16
CA SER A 44 9.40 15.49 2.48
C SER A 44 10.00 16.12 1.22
N GLU A 45 10.33 17.40 1.31
CA GLU A 45 10.85 18.22 0.20
C GLU A 45 12.22 17.75 -0.30
N ASP A 46 13.01 17.12 0.55
CA ASP A 46 14.31 16.54 0.20
C ASP A 46 14.20 15.10 -0.35
N SER A 47 12.98 14.58 -0.56
CA SER A 47 12.78 13.26 -1.14
C SER A 47 13.19 13.22 -2.61
N PRO A 48 13.93 12.18 -3.06
CA PRO A 48 14.32 12.04 -4.46
C PRO A 48 13.15 11.78 -5.40
N LYS A 49 11.98 11.39 -4.88
CA LYS A 49 10.76 11.13 -5.64
C LYS A 49 9.54 11.62 -4.88
N TYR A 50 8.60 12.21 -5.62
CA TYR A 50 7.33 12.70 -5.09
C TYR A 50 7.45 13.77 -4.00
N ALA A 51 8.60 14.46 -3.88
CA ALA A 51 8.76 15.61 -2.98
C ALA A 51 7.59 16.61 -3.10
N GLY A 52 7.08 17.04 -1.95
CA GLY A 52 5.95 17.97 -1.84
C GLY A 52 4.60 17.40 -2.32
N LYS A 53 4.53 16.13 -2.75
CA LYS A 53 3.27 15.49 -3.13
C LYS A 53 2.53 14.99 -1.88
N ALA A 54 1.21 15.02 -1.94
CA ALA A 54 0.38 14.45 -0.89
C ALA A 54 0.60 12.93 -0.78
N VAL A 55 0.67 12.44 0.46
CA VAL A 55 0.70 11.01 0.78
C VAL A 55 -0.71 10.46 0.61
N ALA A 56 -1.04 10.08 -0.61
CA ALA A 56 -2.37 9.60 -0.98
C ALA A 56 -2.32 8.23 -1.67
N GLY A 57 -1.25 7.47 -1.48
CA GLY A 57 -1.09 6.17 -2.12
C GLY A 57 0.17 5.45 -1.67
N PRO A 58 0.34 4.18 -2.09
CA PRO A 58 1.42 3.34 -1.60
C PRO A 58 2.81 3.87 -1.95
N PHE A 59 2.99 4.46 -3.14
CA PHE A 59 4.30 4.96 -3.57
C PHE A 59 4.71 6.23 -2.84
N THR A 60 3.80 7.17 -2.64
CA THR A 60 4.05 8.39 -1.86
C THR A 60 4.23 8.06 -0.38
N ALA A 61 3.44 7.13 0.17
CA ALA A 61 3.58 6.69 1.56
C ALA A 61 4.92 5.99 1.81
N TYR A 62 5.36 5.13 0.87
CA TYR A 62 6.66 4.48 0.96
C TYR A 62 7.80 5.50 0.94
N GLN A 63 7.77 6.48 0.03
CA GLN A 63 8.80 7.51 -0.04
C GLN A 63 8.84 8.38 1.21
N GLU A 64 7.68 8.76 1.75
CA GLU A 64 7.64 9.52 2.99
C GLU A 64 8.18 8.71 4.18
N ALA A 65 7.78 7.43 4.30
CA ALA A 65 8.32 6.55 5.34
C ALA A 65 9.84 6.38 5.25
N ALA A 66 10.39 6.32 4.02
CA ALA A 66 11.82 6.25 3.81
C ALA A 66 12.54 7.53 4.27
N MET A 67 11.98 8.71 3.99
CA MET A 67 12.53 9.99 4.45
C MET A 67 12.50 10.11 5.97
N ILE A 68 11.38 9.74 6.60
CA ILE A 68 11.27 9.68 8.07
C ILE A 68 12.37 8.80 8.66
N SER A 69 12.59 7.61 8.08
CA SER A 69 13.63 6.68 8.53
C SER A 69 15.03 7.29 8.40
N GLU A 70 15.33 7.92 7.26
CA GLU A 70 16.60 8.59 7.01
C GLU A 70 16.85 9.73 8.02
N HIS A 71 15.87 10.62 8.19
CA HIS A 71 15.97 11.73 9.13
C HIS A 71 16.08 11.26 10.58
N ALA A 72 15.31 10.24 10.97
CA ALA A 72 15.38 9.66 12.30
C ALA A 72 16.76 9.06 12.58
N LEU A 73 17.29 8.24 11.67
CA LEU A 73 18.63 7.65 11.81
C LEU A 73 19.70 8.74 11.89
N LYS A 74 19.60 9.79 11.07
CA LYS A 74 20.53 10.92 11.13
C LYS A 74 20.47 11.65 12.47
N ALA A 75 19.28 11.86 13.02
CA ALA A 75 19.07 12.51 14.31
C ALA A 75 19.56 11.67 15.49
N THR A 76 19.51 10.34 15.38
CA THR A 76 19.83 9.41 16.48
C THR A 76 21.23 8.81 16.40
N GLY A 77 22.06 9.25 15.43
CA GLY A 77 23.39 8.68 15.22
C GLY A 77 23.37 7.24 14.69
N GLY A 78 22.36 6.89 13.90
CA GLY A 78 22.20 5.59 13.24
C GLY A 78 21.39 4.56 14.03
N LYS A 79 20.75 4.96 15.14
CA LYS A 79 19.91 4.06 15.94
C LYS A 79 18.47 4.06 15.44
N THR A 80 17.93 2.88 15.18
CA THR A 80 16.49 2.70 14.94
C THR A 80 15.69 3.01 16.20
N TYR A 81 14.39 3.25 16.06
CA TYR A 81 13.49 3.52 17.20
C TYR A 81 13.58 2.43 18.28
N ALA A 82 13.74 1.17 17.88
CA ALA A 82 13.87 0.04 18.80
C ALA A 82 15.20 0.03 19.59
N GLN A 83 16.20 0.78 19.15
CA GLN A 83 17.54 0.88 19.75
C GLN A 83 17.74 2.14 20.59
N LEU A 84 16.73 2.99 20.70
CA LEU A 84 16.76 4.15 21.59
C LEU A 84 16.57 3.69 23.03
N ASP A 85 17.38 4.24 23.94
CA ASP A 85 17.12 4.12 25.37
C ASP A 85 15.83 4.88 25.68
N ARG A 86 14.89 4.24 26.40
CA ARG A 86 13.55 4.75 26.65
C ARG A 86 13.48 5.57 27.92
#